data_AF-A3WBF2-F1
#
_entry.id   AF-A3WBF2-F1
#
_cell.length_a   1.000
_cell.length_b   1.000
_cell.length_c   1.000
_cell.angle_alpha   90.00
_cell.angle_beta   90.00
_cell.angle_gamma   90.00
#
_symmetry.space_group_name_H-M   'P 1'
#
loop_
_entity.id
_entity.type
_entity.pdbx_description
1 polymer ?
#
loop_
_entity_poly.entity_id
_entity_poly.type
_entity_poly.pdbx_seq_one_letter_code
_entity_poly.pdbx_strand_id
1 'polypeptide(L)'
;MQIVRTILWVLLAIFIVVFVMLNYGEPQRVRIWLSEDPVGFDWPVGIIALVFWLLGVIPTWLYHRSVKWSLGRRIRSLENSIKSNALSQRHQPDATVDKPADIPAKPAETLAPTPSSPQKDNTAE
;
A
#
# COMPACT_ATOMS: atom_id res chain seq x y z
N MET A 1 -11.46 16.70 -4.53
CA MET A 1 -11.51 15.79 -3.36
C MET A 1 -11.69 16.51 -2.02
N GLN A 2 -11.17 17.74 -1.83
CA GLN A 2 -11.28 18.44 -0.55
C GLN A 2 -12.73 18.70 -0.15
N ILE A 3 -13.58 19.22 -1.04
CA ILE A 3 -15.02 19.44 -0.78
C ILE A 3 -15.73 18.17 -0.31
N VAL A 4 -15.52 17.04 -1.00
CA VAL A 4 -16.13 15.74 -0.63
C VAL A 4 -15.65 15.31 0.75
N ARG A 5 -14.35 15.49 1.03
CA ARG A 5 -13.77 15.21 2.34
C ARG A 5 -14.39 16.11 3.42
N THR A 6 -14.57 17.41 3.18
CA THR A 6 -15.19 18.33 4.14
C THR A 6 -16.65 17.95 4.38
N ILE A 7 -17.43 17.67 3.34
CA ILE A 7 -18.83 17.23 3.48
C ILE A 7 -18.92 15.97 4.34
N LEU A 8 -18.05 14.99 4.10
CA LEU A 8 -18.02 13.75 4.89
C LEU A 8 -17.68 14.02 6.36
N TRP A 9 -16.71 14.88 6.64
CA TRP A 9 -16.38 15.28 8.02
C TRP A 9 -17.50 16.09 8.69
N VAL A 10 -18.20 16.95 7.95
CA VAL A 10 -19.35 17.71 8.47
C VAL A 10 -20.51 16.76 8.79
N LEU A 11 -20.84 15.84 7.89
CA LEU A 11 -21.86 14.81 8.14
C LEU A 11 -21.49 13.95 9.35
N LEU A 12 -20.22 13.57 9.47
CA LEU A 12 -19.75 12.82 10.62
C LEU A 12 -19.88 13.63 11.91
N ALA A 13 -19.49 14.90 11.90
CA ALA A 13 -19.63 15.77 13.07
C ALA A 13 -21.11 15.93 13.49
N ILE A 14 -22.01 16.13 12.53
CA ILE A 14 -23.45 16.18 12.79
C ILE A 14 -23.94 14.87 13.38
N PHE A 15 -23.54 13.72 12.80
CA PHE A 15 -23.88 12.40 13.32
C PHE A 15 -23.44 12.23 14.77
N ILE A 16 -22.20 12.62 15.10
CA ILE A 16 -21.66 12.55 16.47
C ILE A 16 -22.47 13.43 17.42
N VAL A 17 -22.77 14.68 17.06
CA VAL A 17 -23.54 15.60 17.90
C VAL A 17 -24.94 15.07 18.17
N VAL A 18 -25.64 14.60 17.13
CA VAL A 18 -26.97 14.01 17.25
C VAL A 18 -26.91 12.73 18.10
N PHE A 19 -25.92 11.88 17.86
CA PHE A 19 -25.73 10.65 18.62
C PHE A 19 -25.52 10.93 20.11
N VAL A 20 -24.67 11.91 20.44
CA VAL A 20 -24.47 12.35 21.82
C VAL A 20 -25.77 12.89 22.40
N MET A 21 -26.46 13.81 21.71
CA MET A 21 -27.74 14.37 22.20
C MET A 21 -28.80 13.30 22.46
N LEU A 22 -28.94 12.31 21.56
CA LEU A 22 -29.91 11.21 21.72
C LEU A 22 -29.54 10.25 22.86
N ASN A 23 -28.25 10.15 23.20
CA ASN A 23 -27.74 9.20 24.19
C ASN A 23 -27.14 9.88 25.44
N TYR A 24 -27.40 11.18 25.64
CA TYR A 24 -26.99 11.97 26.82
C TYR A 24 -27.99 11.84 27.98
N GLY A 25 -29.06 11.05 27.81
CA GLY A 25 -30.12 10.87 28.80
C GLY A 25 -29.65 10.27 30.13
N GLU A 26 -30.63 9.93 30.97
CA GLU A 26 -30.46 9.49 32.35
C GLU A 26 -29.26 8.55 32.54
N PRO A 27 -28.33 8.89 33.44
CA PRO A 27 -27.18 8.05 33.72
C PRO A 27 -27.67 6.69 34.22
N GLN A 28 -27.42 5.66 33.42
CA GLN A 28 -27.89 4.32 33.73
C GLN A 28 -26.97 3.72 34.78
N ARG A 29 -27.42 3.74 36.04
CA ARG A 29 -26.72 3.11 37.16
C ARG A 29 -26.56 1.61 36.90
N VAL A 30 -25.35 1.20 36.54
CA VAL A 30 -25.04 -0.22 36.33
C VAL A 30 -24.86 -0.89 37.70
N ARG A 31 -25.78 -1.79 38.06
CA ARG A 31 -25.68 -2.59 39.30
C ARG A 31 -24.64 -3.69 39.09
N ILE A 32 -23.42 -3.45 39.53
CA ILE A 32 -22.31 -4.42 39.42
C ILE A 32 -22.39 -5.55 40.46
N TRP A 33 -23.33 -5.48 41.40
CA TRP A 33 -23.67 -6.53 42.37
C TRP A 33 -25.01 -6.16 43.03
N LEU A 34 -25.69 -7.11 43.67
CA LEU A 34 -26.98 -6.94 44.35
C LEU A 34 -26.84 -6.12 45.66
N SER A 35 -26.10 -5.01 45.66
CA SER A 35 -26.09 -4.05 46.75
C SER A 35 -27.25 -3.06 46.62
N GLU A 36 -27.73 -2.63 47.78
CA GLU A 36 -28.70 -1.54 47.97
C GLU A 36 -28.20 -0.23 47.34
N ASP A 37 -26.89 0.03 47.41
CA ASP A 37 -26.25 1.23 46.84
C ASP A 37 -25.51 0.91 45.53
N PRO A 38 -26.00 1.35 44.37
CA PRO A 38 -25.25 1.31 43.13
C PRO A 38 -24.17 2.39 43.21
N VAL A 39 -22.99 2.04 43.71
CA VAL A 39 -21.76 2.79 43.45
C VAL A 39 -21.40 2.50 41.99
N GLY A 40 -22.11 3.14 41.07
CA GLY A 40 -21.94 3.03 39.63
C GLY A 40 -21.43 4.35 39.09
N PHE A 41 -20.32 4.31 38.37
CA PHE A 41 -19.87 5.49 37.64
C PHE A 41 -20.86 5.75 36.50
N ASP A 42 -21.56 6.87 36.60
CA ASP A 42 -22.59 7.32 35.67
C ASP A 42 -21.98 7.81 34.34
N TRP A 43 -21.55 6.87 33.48
CA TRP A 43 -21.12 7.20 32.12
C TRP A 43 -22.33 7.26 31.18
N PRO A 44 -22.55 8.36 30.45
CA PRO A 44 -23.55 8.41 29.40
C PRO A 44 -23.26 7.33 28.35
N VAL A 45 -24.27 6.50 28.05
CA VAL A 45 -24.17 5.41 27.06
C VAL A 45 -23.67 5.93 25.72
N GLY A 46 -24.04 7.18 25.37
CA GLY A 46 -23.57 7.86 24.18
C GLY A 46 -22.06 8.01 24.09
N ILE A 47 -21.38 8.30 25.20
CA ILE A 47 -19.93 8.49 25.18
C ILE A 47 -19.22 7.16 24.94
N ILE A 48 -19.66 6.10 25.63
CA ILE A 48 -19.05 4.77 25.51
C ILE A 48 -19.24 4.23 24.08
N ALA A 49 -20.46 4.31 23.55
CA ALA A 49 -20.75 3.82 22.20
C ALA A 49 -19.97 4.62 21.13
N LEU A 50 -19.79 5.93 21.33
CA LEU A 50 -18.94 6.75 20.46
C LEU A 50 -17.48 6.27 20.50
N VAL A 51 -16.94 5.99 21.67
CA VAL A 51 -15.56 5.52 21.85
C VAL A 51 -15.35 4.17 21.18
N PHE A 52 -16.27 3.22 21.34
CA PHE A 52 -16.21 1.93 20.64
C PHE A 52 -16.32 2.09 19.12
N TRP A 53 -17.17 2.99 18.65
CA TRP A 53 -17.29 3.29 17.22
C TRP A 53 -15.99 3.90 16.66
N LEU A 54 -15.40 4.88 17.36
CA LEU A 54 -14.09 5.44 17.03
C LEU A 54 -13.00 4.36 17.03
N LEU A 55 -12.99 3.49 18.03
CA LEU A 55 -12.04 2.39 18.15
C LEU A 55 -12.14 1.39 16.99
N GLY A 56 -13.32 1.19 16.42
CA GLY A 56 -13.49 0.38 15.21
C GLY A 56 -13.03 1.12 13.95
N VAL A 57 -13.36 2.40 13.82
CA VAL A 57 -13.15 3.17 12.58
C VAL A 57 -11.71 3.69 12.43
N ILE A 58 -11.08 4.16 13.52
CA ILE A 58 -9.72 4.72 13.52
C ILE A 58 -8.69 3.72 12.96
N PRO A 59 -8.60 2.46 13.42
CA PRO A 59 -7.59 1.53 12.91
C PRO A 59 -7.79 1.20 11.43
N THR A 60 -9.04 1.01 10.99
CA THR A 60 -9.34 0.79 9.56
C THR A 60 -8.99 2.00 8.71
N TRP A 61 -9.33 3.21 9.16
CA TRP A 61 -8.98 4.45 8.47
C TRP A 61 -7.46 4.65 8.37
N LEU A 62 -6.73 4.41 9.46
CA LEU A 62 -5.29 4.55 9.52
C LEU A 62 -4.59 3.54 8.60
N TYR A 63 -5.10 2.31 8.51
CA TYR A 63 -4.62 1.30 7.57
C TYR A 63 -4.78 1.77 6.12
N HIS A 64 -5.98 2.17 5.71
CA HIS A 64 -6.21 2.67 4.35
C HIS A 64 -5.35 3.89 4.01
N ARG A 65 -5.17 4.80 4.99
CA ARG A 65 -4.29 5.97 4.83
C ARG A 65 -2.84 5.57 4.65
N SER A 66 -2.35 4.59 5.42
CA SER A 66 -0.98 4.08 5.36
C SER A 66 -0.67 3.42 4.02
N VAL A 67 -1.61 2.63 3.50
CA VAL A 67 -1.49 2.01 2.17
C VAL A 67 -1.35 3.07 1.09
N LYS A 68 -2.26 4.06 1.04
CA LYS A 68 -2.17 5.17 0.07
C LYS A 68 -0.84 5.93 0.17
N TRP A 69 -0.34 6.14 1.39
CA TRP A 69 0.94 6.81 1.61
C TRP A 69 2.14 5.96 1.14
N SER A 70 2.12 4.65 1.40
CA SER A 70 3.14 3.70 0.92
C SER A 70 3.20 3.66 -0.61
N LEU A 71 2.06 3.53 -1.28
CA LEU A 71 2.00 3.52 -2.74
C LEU A 71 2.52 4.84 -3.33
N GLY A 72 2.13 5.98 -2.76
CA GLY A 72 2.64 7.28 -3.20
C GLY A 72 4.16 7.42 -3.06
N ARG A 73 4.76 6.88 -2.00
CA ARG A 73 6.23 6.84 -1.85
C ARG A 73 6.89 5.95 -2.90
N ARG A 74 6.34 4.76 -3.16
CA ARG A 74 6.86 3.84 -4.17
C ARG A 74 6.83 4.45 -5.58
N ILE A 75 5.71 5.06 -5.96
CA ILE A 75 5.55 5.75 -7.24
C ILE A 75 6.59 6.85 -7.40
N ARG A 76 6.74 7.73 -6.39
CA ARG A 76 7.78 8.79 -6.41
C ARG A 76 9.20 8.25 -6.53
N SER A 77 9.49 7.12 -5.87
CA SER A 77 10.80 6.46 -5.99
C SER A 77 11.05 5.96 -7.42
N LEU A 78 10.05 5.36 -8.06
CA LEU A 78 10.13 4.87 -9.45
C LEU A 78 10.26 6.03 -10.45
N GLU A 79 9.50 7.10 -10.24
CA GLU A 79 9.62 8.31 -11.06
C GLU A 79 11.02 8.92 -10.96
N ASN A 80 11.59 8.98 -9.75
CA ASN A 80 12.94 9.48 -9.54
C ASN A 80 14.01 8.57 -10.14
N SER A 81 13.86 7.23 -10.07
CA SER A 81 14.80 6.32 -10.71
C SER A 81 14.76 6.36 -12.23
N ILE A 82 13.58 6.56 -12.83
CA ILE A 82 13.45 6.76 -14.28
C ILE A 82 14.11 8.09 -14.68
N LYS A 83 13.83 9.16 -13.93
CA LYS A 83 14.45 10.48 -14.19
C LYS A 83 15.97 10.43 -14.04
N SER A 84 16.49 9.78 -13.01
CA SER A 84 17.94 9.65 -12.83
C SER A 84 18.56 8.77 -13.92
N ASN A 85 17.94 7.66 -14.31
CA ASN A 85 18.43 6.81 -15.39
C ASN A 85 18.48 7.55 -16.74
N ALA A 86 17.44 8.33 -17.06
CA ALA A 86 17.42 9.18 -18.26
C ALA A 86 18.51 10.26 -18.24
N LEU A 87 18.80 10.85 -17.07
CA LEU A 87 19.90 11.82 -16.92
C LEU A 87 21.28 11.15 -17.02
N SER A 88 21.44 9.93 -16.49
CA SER A 88 22.67 9.15 -16.60
C SER A 88 22.96 8.71 -18.04
N GLN A 89 21.93 8.30 -18.80
CA GLN A 89 22.07 7.99 -20.23
C GLN A 89 22.51 9.22 -21.04
N ARG A 90 22.07 10.42 -20.65
CA ARG A 90 22.47 11.67 -21.31
C ARG A 90 23.91 12.09 -20.99
N HIS A 91 24.45 11.65 -19.85
CA HIS A 91 25.82 11.95 -19.44
C HIS A 91 26.81 10.86 -19.83
N GLN A 92 26.42 9.87 -20.64
CA GLN A 92 27.38 9.00 -21.31
C GLN A 92 28.08 9.86 -22.37
N PRO A 93 29.33 10.29 -22.16
CA PRO A 93 30.09 10.97 -23.20
C PRO A 93 30.29 9.95 -24.31
N ASP A 94 30.28 10.41 -25.56
CA ASP A 94 30.56 9.60 -26.74
C ASP A 94 31.59 8.51 -26.42
N ALA A 95 31.15 7.26 -26.42
CA ALA A 95 32.05 6.15 -26.58
C ALA A 95 32.61 6.31 -27.99
N THR A 96 33.76 6.99 -28.07
CA THR A 96 34.58 7.14 -29.26
C THR A 96 34.55 5.85 -30.05
N VAL A 97 33.91 5.93 -31.21
CA VAL A 97 34.16 5.05 -32.33
C VAL A 97 35.63 5.25 -32.70
N ASP A 98 36.51 4.41 -32.16
CA ASP A 98 37.81 4.11 -32.76
C ASP A 98 38.40 2.85 -32.11
N LYS A 99 38.07 1.70 -32.70
CA LYS A 99 39.01 0.59 -32.76
C LYS A 99 39.12 0.16 -34.22
N PRO A 100 40.25 0.45 -34.89
CA PRO A 100 40.51 -0.03 -36.23
C PRO A 100 40.43 -1.56 -36.25
N ALA A 101 39.75 -2.06 -37.29
CA ALA A 101 39.78 -3.44 -37.68
C ALA A 101 41.24 -3.87 -37.90
N ASP A 102 41.71 -4.83 -37.11
CA ASP A 102 42.84 -5.66 -37.52
C ASP A 102 42.28 -7.05 -37.83
N ILE A 103 42.13 -7.31 -39.12
CA ILE A 103 41.77 -8.60 -39.68
C ILE A 103 43.10 -9.24 -40.10
N PRO A 104 43.53 -10.36 -39.50
CA PRO A 104 44.39 -11.29 -40.22
C PRO A 104 43.50 -12.10 -41.14
N ALA A 105 43.67 -11.88 -42.44
CA ALA A 105 42.90 -12.55 -43.48
C ALA A 105 43.35 -14.01 -43.69
N LYS A 106 42.34 -14.90 -43.75
CA LYS A 106 42.15 -15.97 -44.76
C LYS A 106 42.90 -17.31 -44.52
N PRO A 107 42.51 -18.48 -45.11
CA PRO A 107 41.37 -18.85 -46.01
C PRO A 107 40.43 -19.95 -45.44
N ALA A 108 39.12 -19.86 -45.72
CA ALA A 108 38.39 -20.58 -46.79
C ALA A 108 38.39 -22.11 -46.59
N GLU A 109 37.26 -22.69 -46.19
CA GLU A 109 36.41 -23.60 -46.99
C GLU A 109 35.79 -24.55 -45.93
N THR A 110 34.58 -25.12 -45.95
CA THR A 110 33.62 -25.38 -46.99
C THR A 110 32.45 -26.12 -46.31
N LEU A 111 31.22 -25.75 -46.70
CA LEU A 111 30.01 -26.60 -46.80
C LEU A 111 29.45 -27.36 -45.58
N ALA A 112 28.35 -26.82 -45.03
CA ALA A 112 27.06 -27.50 -44.74
C ALA A 112 27.04 -28.79 -43.87
N PRO A 113 25.87 -29.43 -43.69
CA PRO A 113 24.85 -29.17 -42.66
C PRO A 113 24.86 -30.21 -41.52
N THR A 114 24.03 -29.93 -40.50
CA THR A 114 23.70 -30.72 -39.29
C THR A 114 23.73 -32.26 -39.45
N PRO A 115 24.15 -32.98 -38.39
CA PRO A 115 23.20 -33.93 -37.83
C PRO A 115 23.12 -33.87 -36.30
N SER A 116 21.88 -33.69 -35.86
CA SER A 116 21.30 -34.21 -34.64
C SER A 116 21.66 -35.68 -34.40
N SER A 117 22.04 -36.03 -33.18
CA SER A 117 21.80 -37.33 -32.49
C SER A 117 22.64 -37.39 -31.19
N PRO A 118 22.42 -38.35 -30.28
CA PRO A 118 21.15 -38.86 -29.75
C PRO A 118 21.21 -39.01 -28.21
N GLN A 119 20.09 -39.01 -27.49
CA GLN A 119 20.04 -39.69 -26.19
C GLN A 119 18.64 -40.27 -25.99
N LYS A 120 18.48 -41.53 -26.40
CA LYS A 120 17.48 -42.43 -25.85
C LYS A 120 17.94 -42.83 -24.46
N ASP A 121 17.07 -42.73 -23.47
CA ASP A 121 16.97 -43.82 -22.49
C ASP A 121 15.50 -44.00 -22.10
N ASN A 122 15.00 -45.20 -22.41
CA ASN A 122 13.71 -45.76 -22.04
C ASN A 122 14.06 -46.95 -21.14
N THR A 123 13.48 -47.08 -19.95
CA THR A 123 13.08 -48.33 -19.26
C THR A 123 12.29 -47.89 -18.01
N ALA A 124 10.96 -48.08 -17.96
CA ALA A 124 10.23 -49.21 -17.34
C ALA A 124 10.63 -49.43 -15.86
N GLU A 125 9.75 -49.46 -14.88
CA GLU A 125 8.45 -50.14 -14.77
C GLU A 125 7.42 -49.35 -13.94
#